data_AF-A0AAW2R037-F1
#
_entry.id   AF-A0AAW2R037-F1
#
_cell.length_a   1.000
_cell.length_b   1.000
_cell.length_c   1.000
_cell.angle_alpha   90.00
_cell.angle_beta   90.00
_cell.angle_gamma   90.00
#
_symmetry.space_group_name_H-M   'P 1'
#
loop_
_entity.id
_entity.type
_entity.pdbx_description
1 polymer ?
#
loop_
_entity_poly.entity_id
_entity_poly.type
_entity_poly.pdbx_seq_one_letter_code
_entity_poly.pdbx_strand_id
1 'polypeptide(L)' 'MDTNKFNGTNYNDWMRNLRIILNFENQCYILDKPLPTTLLEGSSPEERLTFEKWLEDNCKVRSIILASMTNEIQ' A
#
# COMPACT_ATOMS: atom_id res chain seq x y z
N MET A 1 -20.93 -9.14 0.91
CA MET A 1 -19.49 -9.20 0.54
C MET A 1 -18.84 -7.82 0.54
N ASP A 2 -19.55 -6.73 0.87
CA ASP A 2 -19.00 -5.36 0.83
C ASP A 2 -18.54 -4.79 2.19
N THR A 3 -18.57 -5.59 3.26
CA THR A 3 -18.13 -5.14 4.60
C THR A 3 -16.65 -4.75 4.66
N ASN A 4 -15.85 -5.18 3.70
CA ASN A 4 -14.42 -4.85 3.61
C ASN A 4 -14.16 -3.66 2.68
N LYS A 5 -15.18 -3.07 2.05
CA LYS A 5 -15.01 -1.89 1.22
C LYS A 5 -15.16 -0.62 2.04
N PHE A 6 -14.33 0.38 1.74
CA PHE A 6 -14.51 1.71 2.28
C PHE A 6 -15.74 2.36 1.65
N ASN A 7 -16.67 2.83 2.49
CA ASN A 7 -17.93 3.44 2.08
C ASN A 7 -18.07 4.91 2.55
N GLY A 8 -16.97 5.55 2.94
CA GLY A 8 -16.96 6.91 3.48
C GLY A 8 -17.23 7.00 4.98
N THR A 9 -17.93 6.05 5.59
CA THR A 9 -18.32 6.09 7.02
C THR A 9 -17.57 5.09 7.91
N ASN A 10 -16.95 4.07 7.32
CA ASN A 10 -16.37 2.93 8.03
C ASN A 10 -14.82 2.93 8.06
N TYR A 11 -14.18 4.10 8.13
CA TYR A 11 -12.72 4.21 7.99
C TYR A 11 -11.93 3.28 8.92
N ASN A 12 -12.29 3.21 10.20
CA ASN A 12 -11.55 2.40 11.18
C ASN A 12 -11.64 0.89 10.87
N ASP A 13 -12.82 0.40 10.54
CA ASP A 13 -13.03 -1.02 10.21
C ASP A 13 -12.37 -1.37 8.88
N TRP A 14 -12.51 -0.49 7.88
CA TRP A 14 -11.84 -0.64 6.59
C TRP A 14 -10.32 -0.65 6.74
N MET A 15 -9.74 0.30 7.46
CA MET A 15 -8.28 0.37 7.69
C MET A 15 -7.78 -0.86 8.44
N ARG A 16 -8.53 -1.36 9.43
CA ARG A 16 -8.21 -2.63 10.12
C ARG A 16 -8.18 -3.80 9.15
N ASN A 17 -9.21 -3.94 8.32
CA ASN A 17 -9.30 -5.02 7.33
C ASN A 17 -8.20 -4.91 6.26
N LEU A 18 -7.92 -3.69 5.79
CA LEU A 18 -6.82 -3.41 4.86
C LEU A 18 -5.48 -3.84 5.47
N ARG A 19 -5.18 -3.46 6.72
CA ARG A 19 -3.95 -3.88 7.40
C ARG A 19 -3.84 -5.41 7.55
N ILE A 20 -4.94 -6.12 7.75
CA ILE A 20 -4.93 -7.60 7.78
C ILE A 20 -4.49 -8.16 6.42
N ILE A 21 -5.07 -7.67 5.32
CA ILE A 21 -4.72 -8.08 3.95
C ILE A 21 -3.26 -7.75 3.66
N LEU A 22 -2.82 -6.53 3.96
CA LEU A 22 -1.44 -6.10 3.71
C LEU A 22 -0.41 -6.84 4.57
N ASN A 23 -0.76 -7.23 5.80
CA ASN A 23 0.11 -8.07 6.62
C ASN A 23 0.25 -9.47 6.02
N PHE A 24 -0.83 -10.04 5.48
CA PHE A 24 -0.78 -11.32 4.79
C PHE A 24 0.14 -11.28 3.55
N GLU A 25 0.11 -10.17 2.81
CA GLU A 25 0.97 -9.93 1.64
C GLU A 25 2.41 -9.47 2.00
N ASN A 26 2.73 -9.30 3.28
CA ASN A 26 3.98 -8.73 3.79
C ASN A 26 4.27 -7.28 3.28
N GLN A 27 3.21 -6.49 3.08
CA GLN A 27 3.26 -5.14 2.51
C GLN A 27 2.77 -4.03 3.46
N CYS A 28 2.41 -4.36 4.70
CA CYS A 28 1.88 -3.35 5.65
C CYS A 28 2.89 -2.20 5.89
N TYR A 29 4.19 -2.46 5.76
CA TYR A 29 5.23 -1.45 5.93
C TYR A 29 5.11 -0.27 4.94
N ILE A 30 4.46 -0.45 3.79
CA ILE A 30 4.22 0.61 2.80
C ILE A 30 3.32 1.71 3.37
N LEU A 31 2.40 1.37 4.29
CA LEU A 31 1.52 2.36 4.92
C LEU A 31 2.24 3.19 5.99
N ASP A 32 3.21 2.59 6.67
CA ASP A 32 3.82 3.15 7.88
C ASP A 32 5.17 3.83 7.60
N LYS A 33 5.85 3.45 6.49
CA LYS A 33 7.18 3.96 6.16
C LYS A 33 7.11 5.05 5.09
N PRO A 34 7.92 6.12 5.23
CA PRO A 34 8.08 7.09 4.15
C PRO A 34 8.71 6.43 2.92
N LEU A 35 8.51 7.08 1.77
CA LEU A 35 9.21 6.76 0.53
C LEU A 35 10.73 6.71 0.82
N PRO A 36 11.45 5.65 0.40
CA PRO A 36 12.90 5.64 0.50
C PRO A 36 13.46 6.83 -0.27
N THR A 37 14.52 7.44 0.26
CA THR A 37 15.16 8.59 -0.38
C THR A 37 15.51 8.24 -1.83
N THR A 38 15.21 9.16 -2.75
CA THR A 38 15.44 8.98 -4.19
C THR A 38 16.87 8.50 -4.44
N LEU A 39 17.01 7.44 -5.25
CA LEU A 39 18.32 6.96 -5.71
C LEU A 39 19.13 8.12 -6.28
N LEU A 40 20.32 8.35 -5.75
CA LEU A 40 21.25 9.37 -6.23
C LEU A 40 22.21 8.77 -7.25
N GLU A 41 22.85 9.64 -8.02
CA GLU A 41 24.00 9.25 -8.83
C GLU A 41 25.10 8.70 -7.91
N GLY A 42 25.39 7.40 -8.02
CA GLY A 42 26.30 6.68 -7.14
C GLY A 42 25.66 5.70 -6.16
N SER A 43 24.32 5.62 -6.09
CA SER A 43 23.65 4.60 -5.26
C SER A 43 24.08 3.18 -5.61
N SER A 44 24.28 2.38 -4.58
CA SER A 44 24.75 0.99 -4.70
C SER A 44 23.72 0.12 -5.43
N PRO A 45 24.13 -1.01 -6.04
CA PRO A 45 23.20 -1.98 -6.61
C PRO A 45 22.12 -2.44 -5.62
N GLU A 46 22.48 -2.64 -4.35
CA GLU A 46 21.58 -3.07 -3.28
C GLU A 46 20.55 -1.98 -2.93
N GLU A 47 20.96 -0.72 -2.91
CA GLU A 47 20.05 0.41 -2.71
C GLU A 47 19.04 0.50 -3.87
N ARG A 48 19.51 0.32 -5.11
CA ARG A 48 18.66 0.30 -6.31
C ARG A 48 17.63 -0.82 -6.26
N LEU A 49 18.06 -2.05 -5.96
CA LEU A 49 17.18 -3.20 -5.80
C LEU A 49 16.14 -2.99 -4.70
N THR A 50 16.54 -2.39 -3.58
CA THR A 50 15.63 -2.07 -2.47
C THR A 50 14.57 -1.06 -2.90
N PHE A 51 14.98 -0.02 -3.64
CA PHE A 51 14.07 1.00 -4.15
C PHE A 51 13.10 0.44 -5.21
N GLU A 52 13.59 -0.36 -6.15
CA GLU A 52 12.76 -1.03 -7.18
C GLU A 52 11.73 -1.94 -6.53
N LYS A 53 12.14 -2.76 -5.56
CA LYS A 53 11.22 -3.59 -4.77
C LYS A 53 10.19 -2.74 -4.06
N TRP A 54 10.59 -1.63 -3.43
CA TRP A 54 9.67 -0.73 -2.78
C TRP A 54 8.64 -0.15 -3.76
N LEU A 55 9.04 0.23 -4.98
CA LEU A 55 8.13 0.75 -6.01
C LEU A 55 7.11 -0.30 -6.45
N GLU A 56 7.55 -1.55 -6.65
CA GLU A 56 6.66 -2.66 -7.01
C GLU A 56 5.63 -2.91 -5.91
N ASP A 57 6.10 -3.00 -4.67
CA ASP A 57 5.29 -3.23 -3.48
C ASP A 57 4.31 -2.07 -3.25
N ASN A 58 4.74 -0.82 -3.42
CA ASN A 58 3.88 0.37 -3.39
C ASN A 58 2.79 0.34 -4.48
N CYS A 59 3.11 -0.10 -5.70
CA CYS A 59 2.14 -0.24 -6.78
C CYS A 59 1.04 -1.25 -6.43
N LYS A 60 1.42 -2.40 -5.84
CA LYS A 60 0.48 -3.41 -5.35
C LYS A 60 -0.42 -2.86 -4.25
N VAL A 61 0.14 -2.21 -3.23
CA VAL A 61 -0.64 -1.63 -2.13
C VAL A 61 -1.64 -0.59 -2.63
N ARG A 62 -1.23 0.29 -3.55
CA ARG A 62 -2.14 1.27 -4.16
C ARG A 62 -3.31 0.59 -4.90
N SER A 63 -3.04 -0.49 -5.60
CA SER A 63 -4.07 -1.27 -6.31
C SER A 63 -5.04 -1.93 -5.33
N ILE A 64 -4.55 -2.49 -4.22
CA ILE A 64 -5.39 -3.08 -3.15
C ILE A 64 -6.27 -2.00 -2.52
N ILE A 65 -5.70 -0.84 -2.18
CA ILE A 65 -6.46 0.28 -1.61
C ILE A 65 -7.60 0.67 -2.55
N LEU A 66 -7.30 0.93 -3.82
CA LEU A 66 -8.30 1.32 -4.82
C LEU A 66 -9.39 0.25 -5.00
N ALA A 67 -9.02 -1.03 -5.09
CA ALA A 67 -9.98 -2.12 -5.20
C ALA A 67 -10.83 -2.33 -3.94
N SER A 68 -10.32 -1.89 -2.78
CA SER A 68 -11.03 -1.92 -1.50
C SER A 68 -11.90 -0.69 -1.24
N MET A 69 -11.97 0.25 -2.18
CA MET A 69 -12.90 1.38 -2.10
C MET A 69 -14.15 1.07 -2.94
N THR A 70 -15.32 1.53 -2.50
CA THR A 70 -16.51 1.49 -3.37
C THR A 70 -16.30 2.44 -4.55
N ASN A 71 -16.72 2.04 -5.76
CA ASN A 71 -16.70 2.89 -6.96
C ASN A 71 -17.72 4.05 -6.92
N GLU A 72 -18.28 4.34 -5.75
CA GLU A 72 -19.28 5.38 -5.54
C GLU A 72 -18.62 6.76 -5.59
N ILE A 73 -18.36 7.23 -6.82
CA ILE A 73 -18.61 8.63 -7.13
C ILE A 73 -20.14 8.73 -7.12
N GLN A 74 -20.72 9.05 -5.96
CA GLN A 74 -22.11 9.50 -5.88
C GLN A 74 -22.24 10.92 -6.44
#